data_AF-A0A069PP50-F1
#
_entry.id   AF-A0A069PP50-F1
#
_cell.length_a   1.000
_cell.length_b   1.000
_cell.length_c   1.000
_cell.angle_alpha   90.00
_cell.angle_beta   90.00
_cell.angle_gamma   90.00
#
_symmetry.space_group_name_H-M   'P 1'
#
loop_
_entity.id
_entity.type
_entity.pdbx_description
1 polymer ?
#
loop_
_entity_poly.entity_id
_entity_poly.type
_entity_poly.pdbx_seq_one_letter_code
_entity_poly.pdbx_strand_id
1 'polypeptide(L)'
;MNTGEHSLRQLIEKWFAPNPAMPAHVTQFGRMRESKQRFVRVESTQQSYPFAIFFFRHGDGSWRVFPSPRQQPAISYRLMDASTHQSDALSERHAA
;
A
#
# COMPACT_ATOMS: atom_id res chain seq x y z
N MET A 1 -9.43 13.89 -0.63
CA MET A 1 -10.26 12.80 -1.21
C MET A 1 -10.03 12.80 -2.71
N ASN A 2 -8.96 12.14 -3.17
CA ASN A 2 -8.65 11.97 -4.59
C ASN A 2 -8.91 10.49 -4.93
N THR A 3 -10.19 10.11 -4.96
CA THR A 3 -10.65 8.73 -5.17
C THR A 3 -10.41 8.24 -6.60
N GLY A 4 -9.98 9.13 -7.49
CA GLY A 4 -9.77 8.91 -8.92
C GLY A 4 -8.32 8.91 -9.36
N GLU A 5 -7.33 8.55 -8.54
CA GLU A 5 -5.97 8.28 -9.07
C GLU A 5 -5.58 6.81 -8.94
N HIS A 6 -6.42 6.03 -8.26
CA HIS A 6 -6.14 4.64 -7.92
C HIS A 6 -7.37 3.73 -8.04
N SER A 7 -8.36 4.12 -8.87
CA SER A 7 -9.43 3.20 -9.25
C SER A 7 -8.89 2.12 -10.20
N LEU A 8 -9.52 0.94 -10.19
CA LEU A 8 -9.13 -0.14 -11.09
C LEU A 8 -9.26 0.29 -12.56
N ARG A 9 -10.34 1.00 -12.90
CA ARG A 9 -10.61 1.49 -14.27
C ARG A 9 -9.46 2.35 -14.80
N GLN A 10 -9.01 3.33 -14.03
CA GLN A 10 -7.95 4.24 -14.48
C GLN A 10 -6.61 3.56 -14.62
N LEU A 11 -6.33 2.57 -13.77
CA LEU A 11 -5.14 1.76 -13.94
C LEU A 11 -5.23 0.89 -15.20
N ILE A 12 -6.38 0.28 -15.47
CA ILE A 12 -6.57 -0.47 -16.72
C ILE A 12 -6.33 0.44 -17.93
N GLU A 13 -6.93 1.63 -17.95
CA GLU A 13 -6.74 2.61 -19.02
C GLU A 13 -5.27 3.04 -19.16
N LYS A 14 -4.56 3.24 -18.03
CA LYS A 14 -3.14 3.60 -18.00
C LYS A 14 -2.23 2.51 -18.57
N TRP A 15 -2.47 1.25 -18.20
CA TRP A 15 -1.56 0.15 -18.52
C TRP A 15 -1.86 -0.55 -19.85
N PHE A 16 -3.12 -0.55 -20.29
CA PHE A 16 -3.54 -1.22 -21.52
C PHE A 16 -3.72 -0.27 -22.71
N ALA A 17 -3.63 1.04 -22.47
CA ALA A 17 -3.99 2.11 -23.39
C ALA A 17 -5.46 2.03 -23.89
N PRO A 18 -6.09 3.13 -24.29
CA PRO A 18 -7.36 3.06 -24.99
C PRO A 18 -7.18 2.39 -26.35
N ASN A 19 -7.47 1.09 -26.46
CA ASN A 19 -7.46 0.38 -27.73
C ASN A 19 -8.84 -0.25 -28.00
N PRO A 20 -9.69 0.40 -28.81
CA PRO A 20 -11.01 -0.12 -29.17
C PRO A 20 -10.97 -1.45 -29.92
N ALA A 21 -9.90 -1.71 -30.67
CA ALA A 21 -9.73 -2.96 -31.41
C ALA A 21 -9.33 -4.13 -30.49
N MET A 22 -8.84 -3.84 -29.28
CA MET A 22 -8.30 -4.86 -28.38
C MET A 22 -8.50 -4.46 -26.91
N PRO A 23 -9.76 -4.50 -26.45
CA PRO A 23 -10.09 -4.09 -25.09
C PRO A 23 -9.42 -4.98 -24.05
N ALA A 24 -9.13 -4.39 -22.90
CA ALA A 24 -8.70 -5.12 -21.72
C ALA A 24 -9.89 -5.84 -21.06
N HIS A 25 -9.70 -7.08 -20.67
CA HIS A 25 -10.72 -7.90 -20.02
C HIS A 25 -10.22 -8.41 -18.66
N VAL A 26 -11.10 -8.39 -17.65
CA VAL A 26 -10.82 -9.04 -16.38
C VAL A 26 -11.03 -10.54 -16.57
N THR A 27 -9.95 -11.33 -16.43
CA THR A 27 -9.98 -12.78 -16.65
C THR A 27 -9.97 -13.58 -15.35
N GLN A 28 -9.57 -12.96 -14.24
CA GLN A 28 -9.51 -13.64 -12.95
C GLN A 28 -9.76 -12.68 -11.79
N PHE A 29 -10.43 -13.20 -10.77
CA PHE A 29 -10.54 -12.61 -9.44
C PHE A 29 -9.96 -13.56 -8.40
N GLY A 30 -9.32 -13.03 -7.36
CA GLY A 30 -8.75 -13.89 -6.33
C GLY A 30 -8.40 -13.18 -5.04
N ARG A 31 -7.86 -13.97 -4.10
CA ARG A 31 -7.28 -13.48 -2.85
C ARG A 31 -5.97 -14.18 -2.56
N MET A 32 -4.99 -13.42 -2.09
CA MET A 32 -3.75 -13.99 -1.57
C MET A 32 -4.01 -14.71 -0.25
N ARG A 33 -3.39 -15.88 -0.04
CA ARG A 33 -3.67 -16.75 1.11
C ARG A 33 -3.29 -16.12 2.45
N GLU A 34 -2.10 -15.52 2.50
CA GLU A 34 -1.50 -14.94 3.71
C GLU A 34 -2.04 -13.54 4.01
N SER A 35 -1.95 -12.61 3.05
CA SER A 35 -2.37 -11.21 3.26
C SER A 35 -3.88 -11.00 3.13
N LYS A 36 -4.64 -12.03 2.70
CA LYS A 36 -6.07 -11.93 2.31
C LYS A 36 -6.38 -10.84 1.28
N GLN A 37 -5.33 -10.32 0.63
CA GLN A 37 -5.41 -9.22 -0.30
C GLN A 37 -6.18 -9.64 -1.55
N ARG A 38 -7.19 -8.86 -1.94
CA ARG A 38 -7.93 -9.10 -3.18
C ARG A 38 -7.08 -8.69 -4.38
N PHE A 39 -7.14 -9.48 -5.44
CA PHE A 39 -6.51 -9.12 -6.70
C PHE A 39 -7.44 -9.44 -7.88
N VAL A 40 -7.16 -8.80 -9.01
CA VAL A 40 -7.73 -9.13 -10.32
C VAL A 40 -6.61 -9.31 -11.33
N ARG A 41 -6.80 -10.24 -12.28
CA ARG A 41 -5.96 -10.37 -13.48
C ARG A 41 -6.70 -9.74 -14.63
N VAL A 42 -6.03 -8.87 -15.36
CA VAL A 42 -6.55 -8.25 -16.57
C VAL A 42 -5.64 -8.63 -17.72
N GLU A 43 -6.23 -8.98 -18.85
CA GLU A 43 -5.52 -9.41 -20.06
C GLU A 43 -5.93 -8.54 -21.25
N SER A 44 -4.98 -8.33 -22.16
CA SER A 44 -5.26 -7.84 -23.51
C SER A 44 -4.84 -8.89 -24.52
N THR A 45 -5.74 -9.24 -25.43
CA THR A 45 -5.52 -10.23 -26.47
C THR A 45 -4.83 -9.60 -27.68
N GLN A 46 -3.61 -9.07 -27.52
CA GLN A 46 -2.81 -8.64 -28.67
C GLN A 46 -2.52 -9.83 -29.59
N GLN A 47 -2.81 -9.69 -30.89
CA GLN A 47 -2.64 -10.77 -31.89
C GLN A 47 -1.22 -11.36 -31.92
N SER A 48 -0.21 -10.56 -31.56
CA SER A 48 1.18 -11.00 -31.55
C SER A 48 1.76 -11.21 -30.14
N TYR A 49 1.24 -10.50 -29.12
CA TYR A 49 1.85 -10.48 -27.77
C TYR A 49 0.80 -10.27 -26.67
N PRO A 50 -0.03 -11.28 -26.36
CA PRO A 50 -0.95 -11.18 -25.24
C PRO A 50 -0.16 -10.96 -23.95
N PHE A 51 -0.61 -10.01 -23.13
CA PHE A 51 -0.01 -9.77 -21.81
C PHE A 51 -1.08 -9.60 -20.74
N ALA A 52 -0.69 -9.90 -19.51
CA ALA A 52 -1.55 -9.85 -18.34
C ALA A 52 -0.92 -8.98 -17.25
N ILE A 53 -1.75 -8.22 -16.53
CA ILE A 53 -1.33 -7.47 -15.35
C ILE A 53 -2.24 -7.86 -14.18
N PHE A 54 -1.60 -8.07 -13.02
CA PHE A 54 -2.30 -8.25 -11.76
C PHE A 54 -2.45 -6.91 -11.06
N PHE A 55 -3.67 -6.58 -10.66
CA PHE A 55 -3.97 -5.42 -9.82
C PHE A 55 -4.39 -5.90 -8.45
N PHE A 56 -3.82 -5.29 -7.42
CA PHE A 56 -4.01 -5.64 -6.02
C PHE A 56 -4.78 -4.53 -5.32
N ARG A 57 -5.80 -4.89 -4.56
CA ARG A 57 -6.56 -3.94 -3.73
C ARG A 57 -5.84 -3.76 -2.40
N HIS A 58 -5.48 -2.54 -2.05
CA HIS A 58 -4.82 -2.20 -0.80
C HIS A 58 -5.84 -1.87 0.30
N GLY A 59 -5.38 -1.80 1.55
CA GLY A 59 -6.24 -1.58 2.73
C GLY A 59 -6.96 -0.22 2.71
N ASP A 60 -6.37 0.78 2.06
CA ASP A 60 -6.96 2.09 1.78
C ASP A 60 -8.05 2.07 0.69
N GLY A 61 -8.34 0.90 0.13
CA GLY A 61 -9.33 0.71 -0.93
C GLY A 61 -8.82 0.98 -2.35
N SER A 62 -7.60 1.50 -2.48
CA SER A 62 -6.96 1.80 -3.75
C SER A 62 -6.49 0.52 -4.46
N TRP A 63 -6.36 0.58 -5.79
CA TRP A 63 -5.73 -0.47 -6.59
C TRP A 63 -4.28 -0.09 -6.93
N ARG A 64 -3.38 -1.07 -6.99
CA ARG A 64 -1.97 -0.91 -7.39
C ARG A 64 -1.47 -2.16 -8.11
N VAL A 65 -0.40 -2.07 -8.91
CA VAL A 65 0.21 -3.23 -9.62
C VAL A 65 1.21 -4.02 -8.78
N PHE A 66 1.44 -3.60 -7.54
CA PHE A 66 2.25 -4.30 -6.56
C PHE A 66 1.39 -4.75 -5.37
N PRO A 67 1.68 -5.90 -4.77
CA PRO A 67 0.99 -6.35 -3.57
C PRO A 67 1.24 -5.38 -2.41
N SER A 68 0.31 -5.32 -1.45
CA SER A 68 0.54 -4.54 -0.23
C SER A 68 1.74 -5.15 0.51
N PRO A 69 2.64 -4.33 1.09
CA PRO A 69 3.76 -4.84 1.87
C PRO A 69 3.23 -5.85 2.89
N ARG A 70 3.87 -7.02 2.98
CA ARG A 70 3.61 -7.93 4.09
C ARG A 70 3.93 -7.15 5.37
N GLN A 71 3.16 -7.34 6.44
CA GLN A 71 3.60 -6.90 7.78
C GLN A 71 4.88 -7.67 8.09
N GLN A 72 6.03 -7.07 7.78
CA GLN A 72 7.32 -7.64 8.10
C GLN A 72 7.64 -7.29 9.55
N PRO A 73 8.31 -8.19 10.30
CA PRO A 73 8.89 -7.83 11.58
C PRO A 73 9.76 -6.58 11.40
N ALA A 74 9.42 -5.50 12.10
CA ALA A 74 10.17 -4.26 12.06
C ALA A 74 10.80 -4.02 13.44
N ILE A 75 12.06 -3.62 13.46
CA ILE A 75 12.75 -3.21 14.69
C ILE A 75 12.31 -1.77 14.98
N SER A 76 11.44 -1.59 15.99
CA SER A 76 11.14 -0.27 16.53
C SER A 76 12.20 0.09 17.57
N TYR A 77 12.96 1.16 17.33
CA TYR A 77 13.76 1.77 18.39
C TYR A 77 12.85 2.74 19.16
N ARG A 78 12.75 2.57 20.49
CA ARG A 78 12.23 3.64 21.34
C ARG A 78 13.39 4.58 21.62
N LEU A 79 13.30 5.82 21.15
CA LEU A 79 14.06 6.90 21.78
C LEU A 79 13.57 6.99 23.23
N MET A 80 14.47 6.75 24.18
CA MET A 80 14.21 7.16 25.56
C MET A 80 14.46 8.66 25.61
N ASP A 81 13.44 9.42 26.01
CA ASP A 81 13.59 10.84 26.24
C ASP A 81 14.65 11.07 27.32
N ALA A 82 15.71 11.77 26.96
CA ALA A 82 16.72 12.24 27.90
C ALA A 82 16.13 13.42 28.69
N SER A 83 15.27 13.13 29.65
CA SER A 83 14.80 14.13 30.61
C SER A 83 14.39 13.44 31.91
N THR A 84 15.39 13.11 32.73
CA THR A 84 15.21 12.97 34.18
C THR A 84 16.50 13.43 34.84
N HIS A 85 16.55 14.72 35.19
CA HIS A 85 16.86 15.20 36.53
C HIS A 85 17.12 16.71 36.52
N GLN A 86 16.08 17.50 36.79
CA GLN A 86 16.26 18.79 37.44
C GLN A 86 15.14 19.00 38.46
N SER A 87 15.35 18.47 39.66
CA SER A 87 14.66 18.91 40.88
C SER A 87 15.26 18.20 42.10
N ASP A 88 16.38 18.71 42.59
CA ASP A 88 16.67 18.72 44.05
C ASP A 88 17.89 19.61 44.32
N ALA A 89 17.66 20.92 44.39
CA ALA A 89 18.63 21.89 44.92
C ALA A 89 17.93 23.14 45.46
N LEU A 90 16.82 22.97 46.18
CA LEU A 90 16.20 24.03 47.00
C LEU A 90 15.60 23.40 48.25
N SER A 91 16.42 22.74 49.08
CA SER A 91 16.01 22.30 50.43
C SER A 91 17.13 22.37 51.47
N GLU A 92 18.04 23.33 51.36
CA GLU A 92 18.98 23.65 52.45
C GLU A 92 19.14 25.17 52.59
N ARG A 93 18.05 25.84 52.99
CA ARG A 93 18.10 27.19 53.56
C ARG A 93 17.06 27.33 54.66
N HIS A 94 17.10 26.48 55.69
CA HIS A 94 16.45 26.76 56.97
C HIS A 94 16.95 25.75 58.03
N ALA A 95 18.10 26.03 58.64
CA ALA A 95 18.43 25.71 60.05
C ALA A 95 19.93 25.93 60.30
N ALA A 96 20.29 27.10 60.83
CA ALA A 96 21.29 27.35 61.87
C ALA A 96 21.50 28.85 62.01
#